data_AF-A0A819HPD4-F1
#
_entry.id   AF-A0A819HPD4-F1
#
_cell.length_a   1.000
_cell.length_b   1.000
_cell.length_c   1.000
_cell.angle_alpha   90.00
_cell.angle_beta   90.00
_cell.angle_gamma   90.00
#
_symmetry.space_group_name_H-M   'P 1'
#
loop_
_entity.id
_entity.type
_entity.pdbx_description
1 polymer ?
#
loop_
_entity_poly.entity_id
_entity_poly.type
_entity_poly.pdbx_seq_one_letter_code
_entity_poly.pdbx_strand_id
1 'polypeptide(L)'
;FLGGQLMIGCYAYATDETITLHDSELEDCRWFSRNEIGDMIQRGRNMNIDKNDQGLRIPPPIAIAHQLIYNWYSRKTNNFKT
;
A
#
# COMPACT_ATOMS: atom_id res chain seq x y z
N PHE A 1 -14.19 -27.27 -4.31
CA PHE A 1 -14.21 -25.88 -3.82
C PHE A 1 -13.80 -24.95 -4.96
N LEU A 2 -14.77 -24.38 -5.67
CA LEU A 2 -14.54 -23.47 -6.82
C LEU A 2 -15.11 -22.10 -6.45
N GLY A 3 -14.48 -21.43 -5.48
CA GLY A 3 -14.78 -20.03 -5.18
C GLY A 3 -13.85 -19.16 -6.00
N GLY A 4 -14.36 -18.51 -7.05
CA GLY A 4 -13.63 -17.41 -7.68
C GLY A 4 -13.76 -16.16 -6.81
N GLN A 5 -12.66 -15.43 -6.63
CA GLN A 5 -12.65 -14.14 -5.94
C GLN A 5 -12.58 -13.00 -6.94
N LEU A 6 -13.46 -12.01 -6.80
CA LEU A 6 -13.43 -10.76 -7.55
C LEU A 6 -12.89 -9.66 -6.63
N MET A 7 -11.76 -9.05 -7.01
CA MET A 7 -11.18 -7.93 -6.28
C MET A 7 -11.61 -6.61 -6.91
N ILE A 8 -12.26 -5.73 -6.14
CA ILE A 8 -12.63 -4.38 -6.57
C ILE A 8 -11.71 -3.39 -5.87
N GLY A 9 -10.88 -2.68 -6.65
CA GLY A 9 -9.95 -1.69 -6.12
C GLY A 9 -10.56 -0.28 -6.10
N CYS A 10 -10.50 0.37 -4.94
CA CYS A 10 -11.05 1.72 -4.73
C CYS A 10 -10.01 2.65 -4.10
N TYR A 11 -10.20 3.97 -4.29
CA TYR A 11 -9.52 5.00 -3.51
C TYR A 11 -10.54 5.66 -2.58
N ALA A 12 -10.13 5.95 -1.36
CA ALA A 12 -10.97 6.61 -0.36
C ALA A 12 -10.20 7.73 0.33
N TYR A 13 -10.93 8.67 0.91
CA TYR A 13 -10.42 9.67 1.82
C TYR A 13 -10.86 9.29 3.24
N ALA A 14 -9.92 9.23 4.17
CA ALA A 14 -10.27 9.04 5.57
C ALA A 14 -10.90 10.30 6.14
N THR A 15 -11.89 10.13 7.01
CA THR A 15 -12.56 11.23 7.72
C THR A 15 -11.73 11.76 8.89
N ASP A 16 -10.82 10.93 9.42
CA ASP A 16 -9.88 11.24 10.49
C ASP A 16 -8.65 10.30 10.45
N GLU A 17 -7.64 10.57 11.26
CA GLU A 17 -6.36 9.83 11.29
C GLU A 17 -6.28 8.78 12.41
N THR A 18 -7.35 8.59 13.20
CA THR A 18 -7.35 7.66 14.33
C THR A 18 -7.32 6.22 13.81
N ILE A 19 -6.33 5.45 14.25
CA ILE A 19 -6.25 4.02 13.93
C ILE A 19 -6.70 3.23 15.16
N THR A 20 -7.73 2.42 15.00
CA THR A 20 -8.14 1.43 15.99
C THR A 20 -8.20 0.07 15.31
N LEU A 21 -7.33 -0.85 15.73
CA LEU A 21 -7.37 -2.23 15.27
C LEU A 21 -8.38 -3.02 16.11
N HIS A 22 -9.31 -3.69 15.45
CA HIS A 22 -10.28 -4.58 16.07
C HIS A 22 -10.02 -6.03 15.63
N ASP A 23 -10.52 -6.97 16.42
CA ASP A 23 -10.75 -8.38 16.04
C ASP A 23 -9.54 -9.18 15.52
N SER A 24 -8.32 -8.77 15.86
CA SER A 24 -7.06 -9.51 15.62
C SER A 24 -6.79 -9.90 14.16
N GLU A 25 -7.49 -9.32 13.20
CA GLU A 25 -7.31 -9.60 11.77
C GLU A 25 -5.96 -9.07 11.25
N LEU A 26 -5.56 -7.89 11.74
CA LEU A 26 -4.32 -7.22 11.38
C LEU A 26 -3.33 -7.23 12.55
N GLU A 27 -2.07 -7.56 12.26
CA GLU A 27 -0.97 -7.47 13.21
C GLU A 27 -0.55 -6.02 13.50
N ASP A 28 -0.53 -5.16 12.49
CA ASP A 28 -0.15 -3.74 12.59
C ASP A 28 -0.85 -2.89 11.52
N CYS A 29 -1.03 -1.60 11.81
CA CYS A 29 -1.56 -0.60 10.90
C CYS A 29 -1.05 0.79 11.27
N ARG A 30 -0.52 1.51 10.27
CA ARG A 30 -0.07 2.89 10.43
C ARG A 30 -0.23 3.69 9.14
N TRP A 31 -0.27 5.00 9.29
CA TRP A 31 -0.15 5.93 8.16
C TRP A 31 1.27 5.92 7.60
N PHE A 32 1.38 5.97 6.27
CA PHE A 32 2.66 6.09 5.57
C PHE A 32 2.73 7.41 4.82
N SER A 33 3.84 8.11 4.98
CA SER A 33 4.15 9.27 4.15
C SER A 33 4.42 8.85 2.71
N ARG A 34 4.26 9.80 1.80
CA ARG A 34 4.54 9.58 0.37
C ARG A 34 5.99 9.17 0.10
N ASN A 35 6.92 9.70 0.89
CA ASN A 35 8.35 9.36 0.78
C ASN A 35 8.60 7.91 1.22
N GLU A 36 8.01 7.48 2.34
CA GLU A 36 8.10 6.07 2.78
C GLU A 36 7.57 5.12 1.71
N ILE A 37 6.44 5.43 1.07
CA ILE A 37 5.91 4.62 -0.03
C ILE A 37 6.88 4.58 -1.22
N GLY A 38 7.52 5.70 -1.56
CA GLY A 38 8.56 5.76 -2.59
C GLY A 38 9.74 4.82 -2.27
N ASP A 39 10.22 4.85 -1.03
CA ASP A 39 11.29 3.95 -0.57
C ASP A 39 10.86 2.47 -0.65
N MET A 40 9.62 2.15 -0.24
CA MET A 40 9.08 0.79 -0.32
C MET A 40 8.94 0.30 -1.78
N ILE A 41 8.55 1.17 -2.71
CA ILE A 41 8.50 0.86 -4.15
C ILE A 41 9.91 0.57 -4.67
N GLN A 42 10.90 1.39 -4.31
CA GLN A 42 12.28 1.19 -4.74
C GLN A 42 12.86 -0.12 -4.17
N ARG A 43 12.62 -0.40 -2.88
CA ARG A 43 13.00 -1.68 -2.25
C ARG A 43 12.37 -2.86 -2.96
N GLY A 44 11.09 -2.80 -3.30
CA GLY A 44 10.39 -3.86 -4.02
C GLY A 44 10.90 -4.14 -5.45
N ARG A 45 11.56 -3.17 -6.09
CA ARG A 45 12.18 -3.34 -7.43
C ARG A 45 13.58 -3.95 -7.38
N ASN A 46 14.27 -3.82 -6.25
CA ASN A 46 15.61 -4.32 -6.10
C ASN A 46 15.56 -5.86 -5.98
N MET A 47 15.97 -6.58 -7.02
CA MET A 47 16.02 -8.06 -7.03
C MET A 47 17.16 -8.64 -6.17
N ASN A 48 18.15 -7.81 -5.82
CA ASN A 48 19.26 -8.16 -4.91
C ASN A 48 18.91 -7.70 -3.49
N ILE A 49 17.98 -8.43 -2.87
CA ILE A 49 17.58 -8.19 -1.49
C ILE A 49 18.65 -8.78 -0.57
N ASP A 50 19.26 -7.94 0.27
CA ASP A 50 19.97 -8.44 1.44
C ASP A 50 18.98 -9.24 2.29
N LYS A 51 19.34 -10.47 2.65
CA LYS A 51 18.50 -11.31 3.54
C LYS A 51 18.24 -10.65 4.89
N ASN A 52 19.07 -9.68 5.27
CA ASN A 52 18.93 -8.89 6.49
C ASN A 52 18.10 -7.61 6.30
N ASP A 53 17.64 -7.29 5.08
CA ASP A 53 16.77 -6.13 4.85
C ASP A 53 15.38 -6.36 5.45
N GLN A 54 15.16 -5.78 6.63
CA GLN A 54 13.88 -5.78 7.36
C GLN A 54 12.97 -4.61 6.93
N GLY A 55 13.31 -3.91 5.84
CA GLY A 55 12.51 -2.81 5.33
C GLY A 55 11.15 -3.28 4.78
N LEU A 56 10.09 -2.55 5.12
CA LEU A 56 8.77 -2.76 4.54
C LEU A 56 8.81 -2.63 3.02
N ARG A 57 7.96 -3.41 2.35
CA ARG A 57 7.78 -3.41 0.89
C ARG A 57 6.30 -3.41 0.57
N ILE A 58 5.98 -2.91 -0.61
CA ILE A 58 4.63 -3.04 -1.16
C ILE A 58 4.45 -4.43 -1.80
N PRO A 59 3.20 -4.89 -2.03
CA PRO A 59 2.93 -6.17 -2.69
C PRO A 59 3.56 -6.28 -4.09
N PRO A 60 3.68 -7.49 -4.66
CA PRO A 60 4.22 -7.69 -6.01
C PRO A 60 3.40 -7.00 -7.12
N PRO A 61 4.00 -6.66 -8.28
CA PRO A 61 3.32 -5.92 -9.37
C PRO A 61 2.02 -6.55 -9.88
N ILE A 62 1.85 -7.87 -9.76
CA ILE A 62 0.63 -8.57 -10.19
C ILE A 62 -0.57 -8.35 -9.26
N ALA A 63 -0.33 -7.90 -8.01
CA ALA A 63 -1.39 -7.70 -7.03
C ALA A 63 -2.14 -6.38 -7.28
N ILE A 64 -3.47 -6.40 -7.14
CA ILE A 64 -4.29 -5.18 -7.22
C ILE A 64 -3.85 -4.11 -6.21
N ALA A 65 -3.41 -4.52 -5.02
CA ALA A 65 -2.87 -3.62 -4.00
C ALA A 65 -1.63 -2.86 -4.48
N HIS A 66 -0.73 -3.50 -5.24
CA HIS A 66 0.41 -2.82 -5.85
C HIS A 66 -0.06 -1.73 -6.81
N GLN A 67 -1.02 -2.05 -7.67
CA GLN A 67 -1.56 -1.11 -8.64
C GLN A 67 -2.19 0.11 -7.95
N LEU A 68 -2.96 -0.09 -6.88
CA LEU A 68 -3.55 1.00 -6.10
C LEU A 68 -2.48 1.89 -5.47
N ILE A 69 -1.50 1.31 -4.78
CA ILE A 69 -0.44 2.06 -4.10
C ILE A 69 0.43 2.82 -5.11
N TYR A 70 0.87 2.15 -6.18
CA TYR A 70 1.73 2.74 -7.20
C TYR A 70 1.03 3.86 -7.97
N ASN A 71 -0.25 3.70 -8.29
CA ASN A 71 -1.02 4.73 -8.97
C ASN A 71 -1.29 5.94 -8.08
N TRP A 72 -1.61 5.73 -6.79
CA TRP A 72 -1.71 6.80 -5.81
C TRP A 72 -0.39 7.57 -5.66
N TYR A 73 0.75 6.85 -5.62
CA TYR A 73 2.08 7.44 -5.59
C TYR A 73 2.47 8.15 -6.90
N SER A 74 2.01 7.68 -8.06
CA SER A 74 2.36 8.26 -9.36
C SER A 74 1.50 9.46 -9.74
N ARG A 75 0.32 9.63 -9.13
CA ARG A 75 -0.55 10.79 -9.36
C ARG A 75 0.20 12.08 -9.00
N LYS A 76 0.26 13.02 -9.95
CA LYS A 76 0.65 14.42 -9.66
C LYS A 76 -0.42 15.05 -8.78
N THR A 77 -0.03 15.83 -7.78
CA THR A 77 -0.93 16.65 -6.96
C THR A 77 -1.58 17.72 -7.82
N ASN A 78 -2.55 17.33 -8.64
CA ASN A 78 -3.51 18.28 -9.21
C ASN A 78 -4.52 18.55 -8.11
N ASN A 79 -4.47 19.78 -7.60
CA ASN A 79 -5.34 20.36 -6.58
C ASN A 79 -6.76 19.79 -6.61
N PHE A 80 -7.07 18.87 -5.71
CA PHE A 80 -8.44 18.63 -5.29
C PHE A 80 -8.70 19.58 -4.13
N LYS A 81 -9.30 20.74 -4.45
CA LYS A 81 -9.93 21.59 -3.44
C LYS A 81 -11.13 20.83 -2.89
N THR A 82 -11.10 20.53 -1.62
CA THR A 82 -12.27 20.48 -0.71
C THR A 82 -11.78 20.88 0.65
#